data_AF-A0A9Q9I4I9-F1
#
_entry.id   AF-A0A9Q9I4I9-F1
#
_cell.length_a   1.000
_cell.length_b   1.000
_cell.length_c   1.000
_cell.angle_alpha   90.00
_cell.angle_beta   90.00
_cell.angle_gamma   90.00
#
_symmetry.space_group_name_H-M   'P 1'
#
loop_
_entity.id
_entity.type
_entity.pdbx_description
1 polymer ?
#
loop_
_entity_poly.entity_id
_entity_poly.type
_entity_poly.pdbx_seq_one_letter_code
_entity_poly.pdbx_strand_id
1 'polypeptide(L)'
;MTKEFSILTVWALVLLLLGLTMISSTVLSGAIGLVVALGIAVAKSALVAWRYMHLDEQPALARLSALGAVAWLAILFTMTAFDYLTR
;
A
#
# COMPACT_ATOMS: atom_id res chain seq x y z
N MET A 1 -22.82 -12.85 0.34
CA MET A 1 -21.61 -13.24 1.09
C MET A 1 -21.41 -12.22 2.20
N THR A 2 -21.49 -12.65 3.44
CA THR A 2 -21.52 -11.78 4.63
C THR A 2 -20.21 -11.01 4.80
N LYS A 3 -20.28 -9.75 5.27
CA LYS A 3 -19.14 -8.83 5.48
C LYS A 3 -17.93 -9.48 6.18
N GLU A 4 -18.18 -10.47 7.02
CA GLU A 4 -17.17 -11.22 7.76
C GLU A 4 -16.33 -12.16 6.89
N PHE A 5 -16.94 -12.85 5.93
CA PHE A 5 -16.20 -13.69 4.98
C PHE A 5 -15.24 -12.85 4.14
N SER A 6 -15.63 -11.61 3.83
CA SER A 6 -14.79 -10.62 3.17
C SER A 6 -13.58 -10.22 4.04
N ILE A 7 -13.73 -10.07 5.36
CA ILE A 7 -12.63 -9.63 6.22
C ILE A 7 -11.55 -10.71 6.37
N LEU A 8 -11.95 -11.98 6.52
CA LEU A 8 -11.03 -13.12 6.58
C LEU A 8 -10.28 -13.33 5.25
N THR A 9 -10.95 -13.04 4.13
CA THR A 9 -10.31 -13.11 2.81
C THR A 9 -9.24 -12.02 2.67
N VAL A 10 -9.54 -10.77 3.06
CA VAL A 10 -8.57 -9.67 3.04
C VAL A 10 -7.42 -9.94 4.02
N TRP A 11 -7.71 -10.50 5.20
CA TRP A 11 -6.69 -10.95 6.16
C TRP A 11 -5.69 -11.93 5.52
N ALA A 12 -6.20 -12.99 4.87
CA ALA A 12 -5.38 -14.01 4.25
C ALA A 12 -4.54 -13.43 3.11
N LEU A 13 -5.10 -12.51 2.31
CA LEU A 13 -4.35 -11.79 1.27
C LEU A 13 -3.21 -10.94 1.87
N VAL A 14 -3.45 -10.25 2.98
CA VAL A 14 -2.41 -9.47 3.66
C VAL A 14 -1.31 -10.37 4.22
N LEU A 15 -1.64 -11.53 4.78
CA LEU A 15 -0.65 -12.52 5.21
C LEU A 15 0.16 -13.09 4.05
N LEU A 16 -0.48 -13.36 2.91
CA LEU A 16 0.21 -13.81 1.71
C LEU A 16 1.21 -12.75 1.23
N LEU A 17 0.79 -11.48 1.16
CA LEU A 17 1.67 -10.37 0.80
C LEU A 17 2.82 -10.17 1.81
N LEU A 18 2.58 -10.44 3.09
CA LEU A 18 3.63 -10.44 4.12
C LEU A 18 4.66 -11.53 3.83
N GLY A 19 4.22 -12.77 3.58
CA GLY A 19 5.10 -13.87 3.19
C GLY A 19 5.93 -13.54 1.94
N LEU A 20 5.28 -12.97 0.91
CA LEU A 20 5.98 -12.50 -0.30
C LEU A 20 7.02 -11.42 0.00
N THR A 21 6.74 -10.51 0.94
CA THR A 21 7.72 -9.47 1.35
C THR A 21 8.97 -10.11 1.97
N MET A 22 8.79 -11.12 2.83
CA MET A 22 9.90 -11.82 3.47
C MET A 22 10.73 -12.58 2.43
N ILE A 23 10.08 -13.31 1.53
CA ILE A 23 10.76 -14.04 0.45
C ILE A 23 11.48 -13.08 -0.48
N SER A 24 10.84 -11.99 -0.92
CA SER A 24 11.46 -11.03 -1.82
C SER A 24 12.68 -10.36 -1.18
N SER A 25 12.68 -10.17 0.14
CA SER A 25 13.81 -9.53 0.85
C SER A 25 15.09 -10.36 0.85
N THR A 26 14.99 -11.69 0.69
CA THR A 26 16.15 -12.59 0.65
C THR A 26 16.58 -12.93 -0.78
N VAL A 27 15.66 -12.82 -1.74
CA VAL A 27 15.91 -13.20 -3.15
C VAL A 27 16.22 -12.00 -4.04
N LEU A 28 15.59 -10.84 -3.80
CA LEU A 28 15.78 -9.63 -4.62
C LEU A 28 16.62 -8.60 -3.86
N SER A 29 17.46 -7.87 -4.60
CA SER A 29 18.31 -6.81 -4.07
C SER A 29 18.37 -5.61 -5.03
N GLY A 30 19.02 -4.54 -4.59
CA GLY A 30 19.18 -3.31 -5.37
C GLY A 30 17.85 -2.65 -5.73
N ALA A 31 17.81 -1.98 -6.88
CA ALA A 31 16.65 -1.23 -7.34
C ALA A 31 15.42 -2.13 -7.57
N ILE A 32 15.61 -3.35 -8.07
CA ILE A 32 14.50 -4.30 -8.32
C ILE A 32 13.87 -4.72 -6.99
N GLY A 33 14.69 -5.05 -5.98
CA GLY A 33 14.20 -5.36 -4.64
C GLY A 33 13.41 -4.21 -4.02
N LEU A 34 13.89 -2.97 -4.17
CA LEU A 34 13.20 -1.77 -3.69
C LEU A 34 11.82 -1.60 -4.35
N VAL A 35 11.75 -1.65 -5.69
CA VAL A 35 10.49 -1.48 -6.43
C VAL A 35 9.47 -2.55 -6.04
N VAL A 36 9.90 -3.81 -5.93
CA VAL A 36 9.02 -4.90 -5.50
C VAL A 36 8.55 -4.72 -4.06
N ALA A 37 9.46 -4.37 -3.13
CA ALA A 37 9.10 -4.14 -1.73
C ALA A 37 8.08 -3.01 -1.57
N LEU A 38 8.28 -1.89 -2.28
CA LEU A 38 7.34 -0.76 -2.28
C LEU A 38 6.01 -1.12 -2.93
N GLY A 39 6.02 -1.87 -4.05
CA GLY A 39 4.80 -2.36 -4.69
C GLY A 39 3.96 -3.23 -3.76
N ILE A 40 4.59 -4.17 -3.05
CA ILE A 40 3.91 -5.01 -2.06
C ILE A 40 3.41 -4.17 -0.87
N ALA A 41 4.18 -3.16 -0.43
CA ALA A 41 3.76 -2.27 0.66
C ALA A 41 2.51 -1.46 0.27
N VAL A 42 2.44 -0.92 -0.94
CA VAL A 42 1.27 -0.19 -1.47
C VAL A 42 0.06 -1.12 -1.58
N ALA A 43 0.23 -2.34 -2.07
CA ALA A 43 -0.86 -3.31 -2.15
C ALA A 43 -1.43 -3.65 -0.76
N LYS A 44 -0.56 -3.89 0.23
CA LYS A 44 -0.97 -4.14 1.62
C LYS A 44 -1.72 -2.94 2.22
N SER A 45 -1.16 -1.74 2.08
CA SER A 45 -1.79 -0.55 2.65
C SER A 45 -3.13 -0.24 2.00
N ALA A 46 -3.29 -0.46 0.69
CA ALA A 46 -4.56 -0.29 -0.01
C ALA A 46 -5.63 -1.27 0.51
N LEU A 47 -5.30 -2.56 0.67
CA LEU A 47 -6.22 -3.56 1.22
C LEU A 47 -6.65 -3.20 2.66
N VAL A 48 -5.70 -2.78 3.49
CA VAL A 48 -5.95 -2.39 4.88
C VAL A 48 -6.80 -1.13 4.96
N ALA A 49 -6.44 -0.08 4.21
CA ALA A 49 -7.20 1.16 4.16
C ALA A 49 -8.64 0.91 3.67
N TRP A 50 -8.79 0.10 2.61
CA TRP A 50 -10.10 -0.15 2.04
C TRP A 50 -11.03 -0.89 3.00
N ARG A 51 -10.56 -1.99 3.62
CA ARG A 51 -11.44 -2.89 4.39
C ARG A 51 -11.33 -2.76 5.90
N TYR A 52 -10.12 -2.62 6.46
CA TYR A 52 -9.92 -2.55 7.92
C TYR A 52 -10.08 -1.14 8.48
N MET A 53 -9.78 -0.11 7.68
CA MET A 53 -10.07 1.28 8.03
C MET A 53 -11.47 1.74 7.58
N HIS A 54 -12.29 0.81 7.07
CA HIS A 54 -13.67 1.05 6.65
C HIS A 54 -13.81 2.17 5.61
N LEU A 55 -12.80 2.41 4.77
CA LEU A 55 -12.86 3.42 3.72
C LEU A 55 -13.93 3.11 2.67
N ASP A 56 -14.24 1.82 2.50
CA ASP A 56 -15.35 1.29 1.70
C ASP A 56 -16.74 1.69 2.23
N GLU A 57 -16.84 2.13 3.48
CA GLU A 57 -18.08 2.55 4.14
C GLU A 57 -18.20 4.08 4.25
N GLN A 58 -17.08 4.79 4.05
CA GLN A 58 -17.04 6.25 4.11
C GLN A 58 -17.76 6.91 2.92
N PRO A 59 -18.29 8.15 3.06
CA PRO A 59 -18.88 8.89 1.96
C PRO A 59 -17.85 9.24 0.88
N ALA A 60 -18.32 9.48 -0.35
CA ALA A 60 -17.46 9.73 -1.52
C ALA A 60 -16.46 10.88 -1.31
N LEU A 61 -16.86 11.95 -0.62
CA LEU A 61 -15.98 13.08 -0.32
C LEU A 61 -14.78 12.69 0.55
N ALA A 62 -14.99 11.83 1.55
CA ALA A 62 -13.92 11.33 2.42
C ALA A 62 -12.98 10.37 1.67
N ARG A 63 -13.50 9.61 0.70
CA ARG A 63 -12.65 8.79 -0.18
C ARG A 63 -11.80 9.66 -1.10
N LEU A 64 -12.39 10.74 -1.64
CA LEU A 64 -11.67 11.68 -2.48
C LEU A 64 -10.58 12.42 -1.69
N SER A 65 -10.84 12.80 -0.44
CA SER A 65 -9.82 13.42 0.41
C SER A 65 -8.70 12.44 0.76
N ALA A 66 -8.99 11.16 1.01
CA ALA A 66 -7.98 10.12 1.21
C ALA A 66 -7.08 9.95 -0.03
N LEU A 67 -7.67 9.93 -1.23
CA LEU A 67 -6.91 9.91 -2.49
C LEU A 67 -6.07 11.19 -2.66
N GLY A 68 -6.62 12.35 -2.30
CA GLY A 68 -5.90 13.62 -2.29
C GLY A 68 -4.69 13.61 -1.35
N ALA A 69 -4.83 13.03 -0.16
CA ALA A 69 -3.73 12.89 0.79
C ALA A 69 -2.62 11.97 0.25
N VAL A 70 -2.98 10.86 -0.40
CA VAL A 70 -2.01 9.96 -1.05
C VAL A 70 -1.31 10.65 -2.22
N ALA A 71 -2.04 11.39 -3.05
CA ALA A 71 -1.47 12.16 -4.16
C ALA A 71 -0.51 13.24 -3.64
N TRP A 72 -0.88 13.94 -2.58
CA TRP A 72 -0.03 14.94 -1.95
C TRP A 72 1.27 14.33 -1.40
N LEU A 73 1.16 13.20 -0.71
CA LEU A 73 2.31 12.48 -0.18
C LEU A 73 3.24 12.00 -1.31
N ALA A 74 2.70 11.52 -2.43
CA ALA A 74 3.49 11.14 -3.60
C ALA A 74 4.26 12.33 -4.20
N ILE A 75 3.65 13.53 -4.25
CA ILE A 75 4.34 14.76 -4.67
C ILE A 75 5.51 15.05 -3.74
N LEU A 76 5.27 15.06 -2.42
CA LEU A 76 6.32 15.35 -1.43
C LEU A 76 7.49 14.36 -1.54
N PHE A 77 7.21 13.06 -1.63
CA PHE A 77 8.25 12.04 -1.79
C PHE A 77 9.01 12.16 -3.11
N THR A 78 8.34 12.52 -4.20
CA THR A 78 8.99 12.74 -5.49
C THR A 78 9.93 13.95 -5.44
N MET A 79 9.49 15.05 -4.82
CA MET A 79 10.34 16.23 -4.62
C MET A 79 11.57 15.90 -3.77
N THR A 80 11.37 15.22 -2.64
CA THR A 80 12.50 14.77 -1.80
C THR A 80 13.45 13.85 -2.57
N ALA A 81 12.93 12.92 -3.39
CA ALA A 81 13.78 12.06 -4.21
C ALA A 81 14.61 12.85 -5.24
N PHE A 82 14.03 13.88 -5.86
CA PHE A 82 14.77 14.76 -6.76
C PHE A 82 15.87 15.55 -6.05
N ASP A 83 15.63 15.97 -4.80
CA ASP A 83 16.66 16.66 -4.01
C ASP A 83 17.89 15.75 -3.79
N TYR A 84 17.67 14.47 -3.46
CA TYR A 84 18.75 13.49 -3.29
C TYR A 84 19.40 13.04 -4.61
N LEU A 85 18.68 13.07 -5.73
CA LEU A 85 19.23 12.70 -7.04
C LEU A 85 20.10 13.80 -7.65
N THR A 86 19.90 15.06 -7.25
CA THR A 86 20.56 16.23 -7.83
C THR A 86 21.65 16.85 -6.95
N ARG A 87 21.83 16.34 -5.72
CA ARG A 87 22.89 16.75 -4.78
C ARG A 87 23.68 15.55 -4.30
#